data_AF-A0A0D3CUJ8-F1
#
_entry.id   AF-A0A0D3CUJ8-F1
#
_cell.length_a   1.000
_cell.length_b   1.000
_cell.length_c   1.000
_cell.angle_alpha   90.00
_cell.angle_beta   90.00
_cell.angle_gamma   90.00
#
_symmetry.space_group_name_H-M   'P 1'
#
loop_
_entity.id
_entity.type
_entity.pdbx_description
1 polymer ?
#
loop_
_entity_poly.entity_id
_entity_poly.type
_entity_poly.pdbx_seq_one_letter_code
_entity_poly.pdbx_strand_id
1 'polypeptide(L)'
;MLSLDEINAKDSGFLVNGELKIVVEIELLEIICKVEVNGFHLLSSQVESVSRMFEKHPETASEVHLKNPNLRTGYMSLLLSLIDTLCQSPHKLPKDDLDEAHYALESLTDAGFKLDWLEKKISQVSEMKEKEKDGESRRQDIEKELKDLKQKCSDVEAQLEKEKSEALAAKAPFSFDDIIQ
;
A
#
# COMPACT_ATOMS: atom_id res chain seq x y z
N MET A 1 -54.84 -31.94 -9.99
CA MET A 1 -53.94 -31.80 -11.16
C MET A 1 -53.79 -30.30 -11.38
N LEU A 2 -52.65 -29.71 -11.02
CA LEU A 2 -52.43 -28.27 -11.19
C LEU A 2 -52.02 -28.03 -12.65
N SER A 3 -52.77 -27.19 -13.38
CA SER A 3 -52.47 -26.82 -14.77
C SER A 3 -51.14 -26.04 -14.80
N LEU A 4 -50.23 -26.45 -15.67
CA LEU A 4 -48.87 -25.91 -15.82
C LEU A 4 -48.81 -24.67 -16.73
N ASP A 5 -49.96 -24.11 -17.09
CA ASP A 5 -50.08 -23.13 -18.18
C ASP A 5 -49.70 -21.70 -17.80
N GLU A 6 -49.35 -21.43 -16.54
CA GLU A 6 -48.90 -20.11 -16.09
C GLU A 6 -47.63 -20.18 -15.23
N ILE A 7 -46.48 -20.34 -15.89
CA ILE A 7 -45.20 -19.89 -15.32
C ILE A 7 -44.81 -18.60 -16.05
N ASN A 8 -45.34 -17.49 -15.58
CA ASN A 8 -45.01 -16.16 -16.09
C ASN A 8 -43.88 -15.59 -15.24
N ALA A 9 -42.61 -15.84 -15.58
CA ALA A 9 -41.47 -15.25 -14.87
C ALA A 9 -40.20 -15.15 -15.71
N LYS A 10 -39.49 -14.02 -15.56
CA LYS A 10 -38.25 -13.63 -16.25
C LYS A 10 -37.08 -14.61 -16.05
N ASP A 11 -37.16 -15.49 -15.04
CA ASP A 11 -36.20 -16.54 -14.66
C ASP A 11 -36.92 -17.90 -14.56
N SER A 12 -37.29 -18.51 -15.70
CA SER A 12 -38.16 -19.70 -15.74
C SER A 12 -37.44 -20.98 -16.19
N GLY A 13 -37.79 -22.11 -15.55
CA GLY A 13 -37.41 -23.46 -15.98
C GLY A 13 -38.36 -24.05 -17.01
N PHE A 14 -37.90 -25.01 -17.82
CA PHE A 14 -38.66 -25.66 -18.89
C PHE A 14 -38.60 -27.19 -18.78
N LEU A 15 -39.66 -27.88 -19.23
CA LEU A 15 -39.73 -29.34 -19.26
C LEU A 15 -39.13 -29.89 -20.56
N VAL A 16 -38.14 -30.79 -20.47
CA VAL A 16 -37.58 -31.53 -21.61
C VAL A 16 -37.71 -33.02 -21.34
N ASN A 17 -38.36 -33.77 -22.24
CA ASN A 17 -38.59 -35.22 -22.10
C ASN A 17 -39.26 -35.64 -20.78
N GLY A 18 -40.13 -34.80 -20.22
CA GLY A 18 -40.81 -35.06 -18.94
C GLY A 18 -39.97 -34.71 -17.70
N GLU A 19 -38.75 -34.19 -17.88
CA GLU A 19 -37.90 -33.71 -16.79
C GLU A 19 -37.91 -32.18 -16.72
N LEU A 20 -38.19 -31.63 -15.54
CA LEU A 20 -38.14 -30.20 -15.29
C LEU A 20 -36.68 -29.74 -15.20
N LYS A 21 -36.26 -28.86 -16.11
CA LYS A 21 -34.93 -28.22 -16.10
C LYS A 21 -35.07 -26.76 -15.71
N ILE A 22 -34.52 -26.40 -14.56
CA ILE A 22 -34.48 -25.02 -14.08
C ILE A 22 -33.08 -24.46 -14.37
N VAL A 23 -33.02 -23.33 -15.07
CA VAL A 23 -31.79 -22.58 -15.28
C VAL A 23 -31.82 -21.41 -14.30
N VAL A 24 -30.95 -21.46 -13.31
CA VAL A 24 -30.75 -20.36 -12.35
C VAL A 24 -29.38 -19.78 -12.61
N GLU A 25 -29.31 -18.49 -12.90
CA GLU A 25 -28.05 -17.76 -12.90
C GLU A 25 -27.62 -17.56 -11.44
N ILE A 26 -26.55 -18.24 -11.04
CA ILE A 26 -25.97 -18.10 -9.70
C ILE A 26 -24.79 -17.15 -9.83
N GLU A 27 -24.96 -15.91 -9.38
CA GLU A 27 -23.82 -15.03 -9.11
C GLU A 27 -23.02 -15.64 -7.96
N LEU A 28 -21.89 -16.27 -8.29
CA LEU A 28 -20.93 -16.77 -7.32
C LEU A 28 -20.25 -15.59 -6.61
N LEU A 29 -20.86 -15.12 -5.53
CA LEU A 29 -20.16 -14.34 -4.51
C LEU A 29 -19.16 -15.27 -3.83
N GLU A 30 -17.95 -15.30 -4.37
CA GLU A 30 -16.71 -15.87 -3.81
C GLU A 30 -16.93 -17.08 -2.86
N ILE A 31 -16.81 -18.30 -3.39
CA ILE A 31 -16.83 -19.50 -2.54
C ILE A 31 -15.66 -19.39 -1.55
N ILE A 32 -15.98 -19.12 -0.28
CA ILE A 32 -15.05 -19.19 0.85
C ILE A 32 -14.74 -20.67 1.10
N CYS A 33 -13.97 -21.28 0.21
CA CYS A 33 -13.41 -22.61 0.42
C CYS A 33 -12.31 -22.49 1.46
N LYS A 34 -12.51 -23.16 2.60
CA LYS A 34 -11.46 -23.35 3.59
C LYS A 34 -10.72 -24.65 3.31
N VAL A 35 -9.39 -24.57 3.26
CA VAL A 35 -8.48 -25.70 3.05
C VAL A 35 -7.63 -25.85 4.30
N GLU A 36 -7.46 -27.09 4.78
CA GLU A 36 -6.57 -27.38 5.89
C GLU A 36 -5.13 -27.56 5.40
N VAL A 37 -4.20 -26.76 5.90
CA VAL A 37 -2.76 -26.83 5.61
C VAL A 37 -2.01 -26.83 6.93
N ASN A 38 -1.21 -27.86 7.22
CA ASN A 38 -0.42 -27.97 8.45
C ASN A 38 -1.24 -27.75 9.74
N GLY A 39 -2.50 -28.20 9.75
CA GLY A 39 -3.43 -28.02 10.88
C GLY A 39 -4.02 -26.60 11.01
N PHE A 40 -3.89 -25.75 10.00
CA PHE A 40 -4.51 -24.42 9.92
C PHE A 40 -5.61 -24.42 8.88
N HIS A 41 -6.77 -23.85 9.18
CA HIS A 41 -7.85 -23.69 8.22
C HIS A 41 -7.70 -22.36 7.50
N LEU A 42 -7.29 -22.39 6.24
CA LEU A 42 -6.96 -21.21 5.43
C LEU A 42 -8.01 -21.00 4.34
N LEU A 43 -8.17 -19.76 3.87
CA LEU A 43 -8.87 -19.51 2.62
C LEU A 43 -8.04 -20.07 1.47
N SER A 44 -8.68 -20.62 0.42
CA SER A 44 -7.97 -21.10 -0.78
C SER A 44 -7.01 -20.06 -1.36
N SER A 45 -7.37 -18.77 -1.32
CA SER A 45 -6.54 -17.65 -1.76
C SER A 45 -5.26 -17.44 -0.94
N GLN A 46 -5.22 -17.95 0.29
CA GLN A 46 -4.08 -17.81 1.21
C GLN A 46 -3.12 -19.01 1.17
N VAL A 47 -3.55 -20.14 0.63
CA VAL A 47 -2.80 -21.42 0.66
C VAL A 47 -1.42 -21.28 0.03
N GLU A 48 -1.31 -20.64 -1.14
CA GLU A 48 -0.03 -20.49 -1.84
C GLU A 48 0.95 -19.62 -1.04
N SER A 49 0.47 -18.50 -0.49
CA SER A 49 1.28 -17.59 0.32
C SER A 49 1.77 -18.25 1.61
N VAL A 50 0.89 -18.95 2.33
CA VAL A 50 1.26 -19.68 3.55
C VAL A 50 2.23 -20.82 3.25
N SER A 51 2.03 -21.54 2.14
CA SER A 51 2.95 -22.61 1.74
C SER A 51 4.35 -22.07 1.47
N ARG A 52 4.46 -20.99 0.69
CA ARG A 52 5.75 -20.30 0.44
C ARG A 52 6.39 -19.76 1.71
N MET A 53 5.60 -19.28 2.66
CA MET A 53 6.10 -18.84 3.97
C MET A 53 6.75 -20.01 4.71
N PHE A 54 6.08 -21.16 4.79
CA PHE A 54 6.65 -22.36 5.43
C PHE A 54 7.84 -22.96 4.67
N GLU A 55 7.91 -22.82 3.34
CA GLU A 55 9.10 -23.22 2.58
C GLU A 55 10.33 -22.38 2.93
N LYS A 56 10.14 -21.06 3.12
CA LYS A 56 11.23 -20.14 3.46
C LYS A 56 11.57 -20.13 4.95
N HIS A 57 10.55 -20.31 5.78
CA HIS A 57 10.60 -20.21 7.24
C HIS A 57 9.87 -21.41 7.86
N PRO A 58 10.40 -22.64 7.70
CA PRO A 58 9.77 -23.86 8.20
C PRO A 58 9.59 -23.87 9.72
N GLU A 59 10.41 -23.11 10.44
CA GLU A 59 10.33 -22.94 11.89
C GLU A 59 9.06 -22.23 12.37
N THR A 60 8.39 -21.46 11.49
CA THR A 60 7.32 -20.49 11.82
C THR A 60 6.29 -21.01 12.81
N ALA A 61 5.81 -22.24 12.63
CA ALA A 61 4.79 -22.84 13.49
C ALA A 61 5.25 -24.13 14.20
N SER A 62 6.57 -24.33 14.33
CA SER A 62 7.15 -25.58 14.87
C SER A 62 6.82 -25.84 16.34
N GLU A 63 6.61 -24.79 17.13
CA GLU A 63 6.28 -24.86 18.57
C GLU A 63 4.84 -24.39 18.89
N VAL A 64 3.97 -24.30 17.88
CA VAL A 64 2.58 -23.88 18.08
C VAL A 64 1.79 -25.02 18.74
N HIS A 65 1.54 -24.87 20.05
CA HIS A 65 0.85 -25.87 20.87
C HIS A 65 -0.67 -25.64 21.03
N LEU A 66 -1.25 -24.77 20.20
CA LEU A 66 -2.67 -24.47 20.21
C LEU A 66 -3.50 -25.70 19.80
N LYS A 67 -4.30 -26.23 20.74
CA LYS A 67 -5.19 -27.38 20.51
C LYS A 67 -6.52 -26.99 19.84
N ASN A 68 -6.95 -25.74 20.03
CA ASN A 68 -8.21 -25.26 19.47
C ASN A 68 -8.01 -24.81 18.02
N PRO A 69 -8.71 -25.41 17.03
CA PRO A 69 -8.52 -25.10 15.62
C PRO A 69 -8.96 -23.67 15.25
N ASN A 70 -9.93 -23.10 15.97
CA ASN A 70 -10.34 -21.71 15.78
C ASN A 70 -9.25 -20.75 16.25
N LEU A 71 -8.59 -21.04 17.37
CA LEU A 71 -7.46 -20.22 17.84
C LEU A 71 -6.29 -20.32 16.87
N ARG A 72 -5.91 -21.52 16.40
CA ARG A 72 -4.87 -21.69 15.37
C ARG A 72 -5.15 -20.84 14.14
N THR A 73 -6.39 -20.89 13.67
CA THR A 73 -6.83 -20.10 12.51
C THR A 73 -6.77 -18.60 12.79
N GLY A 74 -7.22 -18.15 13.96
CA GLY A 74 -7.16 -16.74 14.36
C GLY A 74 -5.74 -16.20 14.40
N TYR A 75 -4.80 -16.93 15.01
CA TYR A 75 -3.39 -16.54 15.04
C TYR A 75 -2.75 -16.56 13.64
N MET A 76 -3.07 -17.54 12.80
CA MET A 76 -2.57 -17.56 11.42
C MET A 76 -3.10 -16.38 10.60
N SER A 77 -4.37 -16.01 10.79
CA SER A 77 -4.93 -14.79 10.19
C SER A 77 -4.21 -13.54 10.69
N LEU A 78 -3.92 -13.43 11.99
CA LEU A 78 -3.15 -12.32 12.56
C LEU A 78 -1.74 -12.23 11.95
N LEU A 79 -1.04 -13.35 11.82
CA LEU A 79 0.27 -13.42 11.17
C LEU A 79 0.22 -12.94 9.71
N LEU A 80 -0.78 -13.41 8.96
CA LEU A 80 -0.95 -12.99 7.57
C LEU A 80 -1.26 -11.49 7.47
N SER A 81 -2.13 -10.96 8.33
CA SER A 81 -2.42 -9.53 8.40
C SER A 81 -1.18 -8.71 8.74
N LEU A 82 -0.34 -9.16 9.68
CA LEU A 82 0.92 -8.53 10.03
C LEU A 82 1.89 -8.48 8.82
N ILE A 83 2.02 -9.60 8.11
CA ILE A 83 2.84 -9.66 6.89
C ILE A 83 2.29 -8.71 5.82
N ASP A 84 0.97 -8.65 5.64
CA ASP A 84 0.33 -7.79 4.67
C ASP A 84 0.56 -6.30 4.99
N THR A 85 0.45 -5.93 6.27
CA THR A 85 0.82 -4.59 6.78
C THR A 85 2.27 -4.26 6.41
N LEU A 86 3.22 -5.16 6.68
CA LEU A 86 4.64 -4.93 6.36
C LEU A 86 4.95 -4.93 4.86
N CYS A 87 4.10 -5.54 4.03
CA CYS A 87 4.21 -5.47 2.57
C CYS A 87 3.79 -4.10 2.02
N GLN A 88 3.07 -3.29 2.80
CA GLN A 88 2.74 -1.93 2.39
C GLN A 88 4.01 -1.07 2.34
N SER A 89 3.96 -0.01 1.51
CA SER A 89 5.04 0.96 1.47
C SER A 89 5.27 1.54 2.88
N PRO A 90 6.52 1.63 3.37
CA PRO A 90 6.82 2.21 4.69
C PRO A 90 6.23 3.62 4.88
N HIS A 91 6.07 4.35 3.77
CA HIS A 91 5.48 5.70 3.69
C HIS A 91 3.97 5.71 4.01
N LYS A 92 3.27 4.63 3.67
CA LYS A 92 1.82 4.49 3.86
C LYS A 92 1.47 3.97 5.24
N LEU A 93 2.44 3.39 5.95
CA LEU A 93 2.23 2.89 7.29
C LEU A 93 2.16 4.07 8.28
N PRO A 94 1.08 4.23 9.05
CA PRO A 94 1.06 5.02 10.28
C PRO A 94 2.18 4.63 11.25
N LYS A 95 2.54 5.52 12.17
CA LYS A 95 3.48 5.17 13.24
C LYS A 95 2.89 4.11 14.17
N ASP A 96 1.62 4.31 14.54
CA ASP A 96 0.88 3.42 15.42
C ASP A 96 0.78 1.99 14.87
N ASP A 97 0.78 1.83 13.54
CA ASP A 97 0.78 0.51 12.89
C ASP A 97 2.07 -0.30 13.13
N LEU A 98 3.21 0.36 13.38
CA LEU A 98 4.43 -0.35 13.75
C LEU A 98 4.41 -0.79 15.22
N ASP A 99 3.83 0.02 16.11
CA ASP A 99 3.65 -0.35 17.50
C ASP A 99 2.65 -1.53 17.60
N GLU A 100 1.55 -1.48 16.86
CA GLU A 100 0.59 -2.58 16.73
C GLU A 100 1.24 -3.84 16.14
N ALA A 101 2.13 -3.69 15.14
CA ALA A 101 2.88 -4.80 14.58
C ALA A 101 3.76 -5.50 15.64
N HIS A 102 4.35 -4.75 16.57
CA HIS A 102 5.11 -5.32 17.68
C HIS A 102 4.21 -6.07 18.67
N TYR A 103 3.03 -5.52 19.04
CA TYR A 103 2.08 -6.22 19.90
C TYR A 103 1.52 -7.51 19.27
N ALA A 104 1.24 -7.48 17.96
CA ALA A 104 0.82 -8.65 17.22
C ALA A 104 1.91 -9.73 17.19
N LEU A 105 3.18 -9.34 16.98
CA LEU A 105 4.32 -10.24 16.99
C LEU A 105 4.53 -10.89 18.36
N GLU A 106 4.43 -10.10 19.45
CA GLU A 106 4.53 -10.61 20.83
C GLU A 106 3.43 -11.65 21.09
N SER A 107 2.18 -11.32 20.74
CA SER A 107 1.04 -12.23 20.89
C SER A 107 1.22 -13.55 20.12
N LEU A 108 1.80 -13.50 18.91
CA LEU A 108 2.10 -14.67 18.10
C LEU A 108 3.22 -15.52 18.72
N THR A 109 4.25 -14.87 19.25
CA THR A 109 5.38 -15.53 19.88
C THR A 109 4.95 -16.24 21.17
N ASP A 110 4.10 -15.60 21.97
CA ASP A 110 3.47 -16.21 23.15
C ASP A 110 2.62 -17.43 22.81
N ALA A 111 2.03 -17.46 21.62
CA ALA A 111 1.29 -18.61 21.10
C ALA A 111 2.19 -19.73 20.53
N GLY A 112 3.52 -19.55 20.57
CA GLY A 112 4.52 -20.53 20.14
C GLY A 112 4.97 -20.40 18.68
N PHE A 113 4.65 -19.29 18.00
CA PHE A 113 5.21 -19.03 16.67
C PHE A 113 6.67 -18.58 16.78
N LYS A 114 7.54 -19.12 15.91
CA LYS A 114 8.95 -18.72 15.80
C LYS A 114 9.09 -17.65 14.72
N LEU A 115 9.13 -16.37 15.12
CA LEU A 115 9.04 -15.25 14.19
C LEU A 115 10.26 -14.29 14.24
N ASP A 116 11.44 -14.79 14.64
CA ASP A 116 12.68 -14.00 14.67
C ASP A 116 12.98 -13.32 13.31
N TRP A 117 12.65 -14.02 12.22
CA TRP A 117 12.81 -13.51 10.86
C TRP A 117 11.89 -12.30 10.58
N LEU A 118 10.69 -12.29 11.15
CA LEU A 118 9.70 -11.23 10.99
C LEU A 118 10.01 -10.06 11.92
N GLU A 119 10.48 -10.33 13.14
CA GLU A 119 10.99 -9.30 14.06
C GLU A 119 12.08 -8.46 13.39
N LYS A 120 13.09 -9.13 12.80
CA LYS A 120 14.15 -8.48 12.04
C LYS A 120 13.61 -7.63 10.89
N LYS A 121 12.52 -8.08 10.25
CA LYS A 121 11.88 -7.32 9.16
C LYS A 121 11.16 -6.08 9.67
N ILE A 122 10.47 -6.15 10.81
CA ILE A 122 9.84 -4.99 11.44
C ILE A 122 10.89 -3.94 11.78
N SER A 123 12.03 -4.34 12.37
CA SER A 123 13.14 -3.41 12.64
C SER A 123 13.68 -2.74 11.37
N GLN A 124 13.84 -3.51 10.27
CA GLN A 124 14.28 -2.96 8.98
C GLN A 124 13.30 -1.92 8.43
N VAL A 125 11.98 -2.18 8.50
CA VAL A 125 10.95 -1.25 8.04
C VAL A 125 10.97 0.03 8.90
N SER A 126 11.16 -0.10 10.21
CA SER A 126 11.29 1.05 11.12
C SER A 126 12.48 1.94 10.76
N GLU A 127 13.67 1.35 10.53
CA GLU A 127 14.86 2.09 10.10
C GLU A 127 14.68 2.79 8.75
N MET A 128 14.00 2.15 7.79
CA MET A 128 13.74 2.73 6.47
C MET A 128 12.89 3.99 6.59
N LYS A 129 11.89 3.97 7.47
CA LYS A 129 10.97 5.08 7.72
C LYS A 129 11.65 6.27 8.39
N GLU A 130 12.59 6.00 9.31
CA GLU A 130 13.40 7.05 9.93
C GLU A 130 14.32 7.74 8.90
N LYS A 131 15.10 6.95 8.14
CA LYS A 131 16.00 7.47 7.10
C LYS A 131 15.27 8.28 6.03
N GLU A 132 14.05 7.86 5.70
CA GLU A 132 13.22 8.59 4.76
C GLU A 132 12.75 9.93 5.32
N LYS A 133 12.30 9.98 6.58
CA LYS A 133 11.90 11.23 7.23
C LYS A 133 13.04 12.26 7.23
N ASP A 134 14.26 11.80 7.50
CA ASP A 134 15.47 12.62 7.40
C ASP A 134 15.80 13.03 5.96
N GLY A 135 15.51 12.16 4.99
CA GLY A 135 15.64 12.46 3.56
C GLY A 135 14.63 13.53 3.10
N GLU A 136 13.39 13.45 3.57
CA GLU A 136 12.31 14.36 3.22
C GLU A 136 12.53 15.76 3.81
N SER A 137 12.95 15.86 5.07
CA SER A 137 13.32 17.15 5.67
C SER A 137 14.44 17.83 4.89
N ARG A 138 15.51 17.08 4.57
CA ARG A 138 16.60 17.57 3.72
C ARG A 138 16.12 17.98 2.33
N ARG A 139 15.16 17.26 1.74
CA ARG A 139 14.58 17.63 0.43
C ARG A 139 13.85 18.98 0.54
N GLN A 140 13.06 19.18 1.58
CA GLN A 140 12.33 20.43 1.82
C GLN A 140 13.27 21.61 2.03
N ASP A 141 14.37 21.41 2.76
CA ASP A 141 15.40 22.44 2.94
C ASP A 141 16.05 22.83 1.60
N ILE A 142 16.45 21.84 0.78
CA ILE A 142 17.00 22.07 -0.55
C ILE A 142 15.98 22.78 -1.46
N GLU A 143 14.71 22.40 -1.39
CA GLU A 143 13.64 23.02 -2.19
C GLU A 143 13.45 24.50 -1.82
N LYS A 144 13.54 24.83 -0.53
CA LYS A 144 13.51 26.21 -0.03
C LYS A 144 14.73 26.99 -0.52
N GLU A 145 15.94 26.45 -0.37
CA GLU A 145 17.16 27.09 -0.86
C GLU A 145 17.12 27.34 -2.37
N LEU A 146 16.60 26.37 -3.14
CA LEU A 146 16.43 26.50 -4.59
C LEU A 146 15.45 27.63 -4.94
N LYS A 147 14.36 27.77 -4.18
CA LYS A 147 13.38 28.85 -4.37
C LYS A 147 14.00 30.22 -4.07
N ASP A 148 14.75 30.34 -2.98
CA ASP A 148 15.45 31.56 -2.60
C ASP A 148 16.51 31.94 -3.65
N LEU A 149 17.27 30.96 -4.16
CA LEU A 149 18.27 31.18 -5.19
C LEU A 149 17.65 31.61 -6.52
N LYS A 150 16.52 31.00 -6.93
CA LYS A 150 15.77 31.42 -8.12
C LYS A 150 15.34 32.88 -8.03
N GLN A 151 14.83 33.31 -6.87
CA GLN A 151 14.45 34.71 -6.66
C GLN A 151 15.65 35.65 -6.79
N LYS A 152 16.78 35.32 -6.14
CA LYS A 152 18.02 36.12 -6.25
C LYS A 152 18.52 36.21 -7.70
N CYS A 153 18.43 35.14 -8.48
CA CYS A 153 18.79 35.17 -9.89
C CYS A 153 17.88 36.12 -10.68
N SER A 154 16.57 36.11 -10.46
CA SER A 154 15.64 37.05 -11.09
C SER A 154 15.95 38.51 -10.71
N ASP A 155 16.29 38.78 -9.46
CA ASP A 155 16.64 40.13 -9.01
C ASP A 155 17.92 40.64 -9.69
N VAL A 156 18.94 39.78 -9.83
CA VAL A 156 20.20 40.10 -10.54
C VAL A 156 19.97 40.28 -12.04
N GLU A 157 19.12 39.45 -12.65
CA GLU A 157 18.75 39.56 -14.06
C GLU A 157 18.04 40.88 -14.35
N ALA A 158 17.14 41.30 -13.46
CA ALA A 158 16.49 42.61 -13.55
C ALA A 158 17.47 43.78 -13.40
N GLN A 159 18.45 43.66 -12.48
CA GLN A 159 19.52 44.66 -12.34
C GLN A 159 20.38 44.76 -13.61
N LEU A 160 20.73 43.62 -14.20
CA LEU A 160 21.51 43.58 -15.44
C LEU A 160 20.78 44.25 -16.61
N GLU A 161 19.48 43.98 -16.79
CA GLU A 161 18.70 44.61 -17.86
C GLU A 161 18.53 46.12 -17.66
N LYS A 162 18.41 46.57 -16.40
CA LYS A 162 18.43 47.99 -16.07
C LYS A 162 19.75 48.65 -16.46
N GLU A 163 20.89 48.10 -16.03
CA GLU A 163 22.21 48.66 -16.37
C GLU A 163 22.48 48.66 -17.88
N LYS A 164 22.08 47.60 -18.61
CA LYS A 164 22.16 47.59 -20.07
C LYS A 164 21.40 48.75 -20.70
N SER A 165 20.19 49.03 -20.21
CA SER A 165 19.36 50.13 -20.70
C SER A 165 20.00 51.49 -20.42
N GLU A 166 20.54 51.69 -19.22
CA GLU A 166 21.26 52.92 -18.84
C GLU A 166 22.56 53.12 -19.65
N ALA A 167 23.33 52.05 -19.88
CA ALA A 167 24.56 52.09 -20.67
C ALA A 167 24.29 52.39 -22.15
N LEU A 168 23.15 51.94 -22.70
CA LEU A 168 22.71 52.32 -24.04
C LEU A 168 22.31 53.79 -24.11
N ALA A 169 21.58 54.30 -23.11
CA ALA A 169 21.20 55.71 -23.03
C ALA A 169 22.43 56.63 -22.94
N ALA A 170 23.45 56.27 -22.15
CA ALA A 170 24.69 57.05 -22.01
C ALA A 170 25.54 57.13 -23.29
N LYS A 171 25.36 56.19 -24.23
CA LYS A 171 26.04 56.19 -25.54
C LYS A 171 25.27 56.92 -26.63
N ALA A 172 24.03 57.35 -26.36
CA ALA A 172 23.23 58.07 -27.34
C ALA A 172 23.86 59.45 -27.62
N PRO A 173 24.04 59.85 -28.89
CA PRO A 173 24.49 61.19 -29.21
C PRO A 173 23.45 62.23 -28.78
N PHE A 174 23.91 63.37 -28.26
CA PHE A 174 23.03 64.50 -27.94
C PHE A 174 22.34 65.00 -29.22
N SER A 175 21.04 65.33 -29.13
CA SER A 175 20.34 65.96 -30.24
C SER A 175 20.73 67.43 -30.36
N PHE A 176 20.47 68.03 -31.53
CA PHE A 176 20.74 69.44 -31.75
C PHE A 176 20.00 70.34 -30.75
N ASP A 177 18.76 69.99 -30.39
CA ASP A 177 17.93 70.72 -29.44
C ASP A 177 18.44 70.60 -27.99
N ASP A 178 19.06 69.48 -27.61
CA ASP A 178 19.68 69.29 -26.29
C ASP A 178 20.95 70.15 -26.09
N ILE A 179 21.58 70.60 -27.18
CA ILE A 179 22.86 71.33 -27.15
C ILE A 179 22.66 72.85 -27.07
N ILE A 180 21.53 73.37 -27.54
CA ILE A 180 21.28 74.81 -27.73
C ILE A 180 20.40 75.43 -26.63
N GLN A 181 20.08 74.69 -25.58
CA GLN A 181 19.35 75.15 -24.39
C GLN A 181 20.30 75.70 -23.31
#